data_AF-A0A8H7B5N9-F1
#
_entry.id   AF-A0A8H7B5N9-F1
#
_cell.length_a   1.000
_cell.length_b   1.000
_cell.length_c   1.000
_cell.angle_alpha   90.00
_cell.angle_beta   90.00
_cell.angle_gamma   90.00
#
_symmetry.space_group_name_H-M   'P 1'
#
loop_
_entity.id
_entity.type
_entity.pdbx_description
1 polymer ?
#
loop_
_entity_poly.entity_id
_entity_poly.type
_entity_poly.pdbx_seq_one_letter_code
_entity_poly.pdbx_strand_id
1 'polypeptide(L)'
;MGAKVPRNFRLLEELEKGEKGLGAEACSYGLDNGDDLLMSDWNGTILGPPHSVHENRIYSVSIHCGPDYPDTPPEIKFTSKINLPCVNPQNGKVDASKLPCLAQWKRDFTMETILIELRRHSAGTILYSTLRHAQASQHHQAISCMPRFLQPKKSTQHRVAAIALYRALLSRCSSAPLPDDDRVSLRNAIRNKFRRNRKIQSPYQLGLSFKAGYQTLDHLDASATGDATSTSILTRLVSRLPCALTRILPIKPRRETPPDPLKERLARLPPEKAVLNVRPYAQTSGPRHVPILASANGIPFLRLTKPQPPALSQVLHQRLERKTELFDTMVLLDNWWLPICQQEDKWDVLMNEQLKKREDTVRWTDAVRLSQSENREAYEKDLKKDRQITRKMQRIVDMETELALKEGQTIIRGRRRHPIRVIKPES
;
A
#
# COMPACT_ATOMS: atom_id res chain seq x y z
N MET A 1 20.71 22.76 36.26
CA MET A 1 20.23 21.38 36.45
C MET A 1 18.86 21.28 35.82
N GLY A 2 18.63 20.34 34.89
CA GLY A 2 17.30 20.13 34.29
C GLY A 2 16.33 19.51 35.29
N ALA A 3 15.05 19.87 35.24
CA ALA A 3 14.03 19.30 36.10
C ALA A 3 13.88 17.78 35.85
N LYS A 4 13.94 16.96 36.90
CA LYS A 4 13.82 15.50 36.81
C LYS A 4 12.37 15.09 37.04
N VAL A 5 11.73 14.51 36.04
CA VAL A 5 10.34 14.00 36.13
C VAL A 5 10.28 12.84 37.13
N PRO A 6 9.43 12.84 38.16
CA PRO A 6 9.32 11.73 39.12
C PRO A 6 8.81 10.42 38.50
N ARG A 7 9.08 9.27 39.15
CA ARG A 7 8.71 7.91 38.68
C ARG A 7 7.24 7.82 38.24
N ASN A 8 6.31 8.20 39.12
CA ASN A 8 4.89 7.99 38.85
C ASN A 8 4.40 8.83 37.65
N PHE A 9 4.91 10.05 37.48
CA PHE A 9 4.61 10.87 36.30
C PHE A 9 5.17 10.26 35.01
N ARG A 10 6.36 9.64 35.09
CA ARG A 10 6.93 8.91 33.95
C ARG A 10 6.07 7.70 33.57
N LEU A 11 5.61 6.93 34.56
CA LEU A 11 4.77 5.75 34.33
C LEU A 11 3.38 6.15 33.78
N LEU A 12 2.81 7.26 34.25
CA LEU A 12 1.57 7.81 33.70
C LEU A 12 1.73 8.27 32.25
N GLU A 13 2.85 8.95 31.92
CA GLU A 13 3.17 9.33 30.54
C GLU A 13 3.27 8.10 29.63
N GLU A 14 3.91 7.03 30.11
CA GLU A 14 4.01 5.77 29.38
C GLU A 14 2.64 5.06 29.25
N LEU A 15 1.80 5.10 30.28
CA LEU A 15 0.43 4.55 30.27
C LEU A 15 -0.45 5.25 29.23
N GLU A 16 -0.50 6.59 29.28
CA GLU A 16 -1.28 7.41 28.37
C GLU A 16 -0.83 7.18 26.92
N LYS A 17 0.48 7.03 26.70
CA LYS A 17 1.03 6.69 25.38
C LYS A 17 0.60 5.30 24.90
N GLY A 18 0.55 4.32 25.82
CA GLY A 18 0.06 2.97 25.56
C GLY A 18 -1.42 2.95 25.19
N GLU A 19 -2.27 3.61 25.97
CA GLU A 19 -3.73 3.69 25.75
C GLU A 19 -4.09 4.42 24.45
N LYS A 20 -3.36 5.49 24.12
CA LYS A 20 -3.56 6.23 22.86
C LYS A 20 -3.01 5.51 21.63
N GLY A 21 -2.35 4.36 21.80
CA GLY A 21 -1.76 3.60 20.70
C GLY A 21 -0.67 4.38 19.94
N LEU A 22 -0.01 5.34 20.60
CA LEU A 22 1.03 6.20 20.00
C LEU A 22 2.41 5.52 19.96
N GLY A 23 2.47 4.22 20.26
CA GLY A 23 3.68 3.39 20.21
C GLY A 23 3.86 2.67 18.87
N ALA A 24 4.97 1.95 18.73
CA ALA A 24 5.25 1.12 17.56
C ALA A 24 4.15 0.08 17.30
N GLU A 25 3.55 0.06 16.10
CA GLU A 25 2.43 -0.83 15.71
C GLU A 25 2.63 -2.34 16.00
N ALA A 26 3.87 -2.79 16.21
CA ALA A 26 4.21 -4.18 16.43
C ALA A 26 4.44 -4.55 17.91
N CYS A 27 4.36 -3.58 18.83
CA CYS A 27 4.54 -3.79 20.25
C CYS A 27 3.51 -2.98 21.02
N SER A 28 2.82 -3.58 21.98
CA SER A 28 1.92 -2.89 22.90
C SER A 28 2.31 -3.18 24.33
N TYR A 29 1.94 -2.31 25.25
CA TYR A 29 2.13 -2.50 26.68
C TYR A 29 1.03 -1.79 27.45
N GLY A 30 0.68 -2.32 28.62
CA GLY A 30 -0.32 -1.78 29.52
C GLY A 30 -0.14 -2.32 30.94
N LEU A 31 -0.92 -1.83 31.89
CA LEU A 31 -0.90 -2.36 33.25
C LEU A 31 -1.44 -3.79 33.27
N ASP A 32 -0.83 -4.64 34.09
CA ASP A 32 -1.32 -6.01 34.30
C ASP A 32 -2.60 -5.98 35.18
N ASN A 33 -2.57 -5.15 36.24
CA ASN A 33 -3.70 -4.89 37.13
C ASN A 33 -4.10 -3.42 37.05
N GLY A 34 -5.34 -3.15 36.61
CA GLY A 34 -5.87 -1.78 36.51
C GLY A 34 -6.02 -1.05 37.85
N ASP A 35 -6.04 -1.81 38.96
CA ASP A 35 -6.17 -1.28 40.32
C ASP A 35 -4.82 -0.99 41.00
N ASP A 36 -3.69 -1.27 40.33
CA ASP A 36 -2.35 -0.99 40.88
C ASP A 36 -2.00 0.50 40.77
N LEU A 37 -2.20 1.22 41.88
CA LEU A 37 -1.85 2.64 42.00
C LEU A 37 -0.34 2.92 41.85
N LEU A 38 0.52 1.95 42.15
CA LEU A 38 1.97 2.11 42.06
C LEU A 38 2.50 1.84 40.65
N MET A 39 1.65 1.34 39.75
CA MET A 39 1.97 1.04 38.34
C MET A 39 3.28 0.23 38.23
N SER A 40 3.40 -0.81 39.05
CA SER A 40 4.64 -1.59 39.18
C SER A 40 4.66 -2.73 38.17
N ASP A 41 3.52 -3.38 37.95
CA ASP A 41 3.43 -4.55 37.07
C ASP A 41 2.73 -4.22 35.74
N TRP A 42 3.43 -4.52 34.66
CA TRP A 42 3.02 -4.23 33.29
C TRP A 42 3.04 -5.49 32.44
N ASN A 43 2.12 -5.56 31.49
CA ASN A 43 2.06 -6.60 30.48
C ASN A 43 2.33 -6.00 29.10
N GLY A 44 3.36 -6.51 28.43
CA GLY A 44 3.78 -6.18 27.08
C GLY A 44 3.45 -7.29 26.10
N THR A 45 3.08 -6.92 24.88
CA THR A 45 2.83 -7.84 23.78
C THR A 45 3.73 -7.50 22.60
N ILE A 46 4.42 -8.50 22.06
CA ILE A 46 5.31 -8.36 20.91
C ILE A 46 4.77 -9.20 19.75
N LEU A 47 4.55 -8.54 18.60
CA LEU A 47 4.29 -9.21 17.32
C LEU A 47 5.61 -9.61 16.68
N GLY A 48 5.75 -10.92 16.42
CA GLY A 48 6.96 -11.47 15.86
C GLY A 48 7.28 -10.87 14.48
N PRO A 49 8.58 -10.61 14.18
CA PRO A 49 8.98 -9.93 12.96
C PRO A 49 8.68 -10.76 11.70
N PRO A 50 8.32 -10.11 10.57
CA PRO A 50 8.09 -10.79 9.31
C PRO A 50 9.39 -11.44 8.80
N HIS A 51 9.26 -12.56 8.07
CA HIS A 51 10.39 -13.31 7.53
C HIS A 51 11.33 -13.90 8.59
N SER A 52 10.81 -14.17 9.78
CA SER A 52 11.50 -14.88 10.86
C SER A 52 10.74 -16.12 11.28
N VAL A 53 11.36 -17.00 12.08
CA VAL A 53 10.67 -18.16 12.70
C VAL A 53 9.55 -17.75 13.67
N HIS A 54 9.50 -16.46 14.02
CA HIS A 54 8.55 -15.84 14.91
C HIS A 54 7.41 -15.14 14.15
N GLU A 55 7.37 -15.18 12.81
CA GLU A 55 6.33 -14.54 12.01
C GLU A 55 4.93 -15.05 12.40
N ASN A 56 3.95 -14.12 12.44
CA ASN A 56 2.57 -14.37 12.83
C ASN A 56 2.36 -14.96 14.25
N ARG A 57 3.35 -14.82 15.15
CA ARG A 57 3.24 -15.19 16.56
C ARG A 57 3.16 -13.97 17.46
N ILE A 58 2.40 -14.10 18.54
CA ILE A 58 2.22 -13.09 19.58
C ILE A 58 2.92 -13.58 20.84
N TYR A 59 3.78 -12.75 21.41
CA TYR A 59 4.52 -13.05 22.64
C TYR A 59 4.11 -12.10 23.76
N SER A 60 3.64 -12.64 24.88
CA SER A 60 3.34 -11.88 26.10
C SER A 60 4.56 -11.83 27.01
N VAL A 61 4.82 -10.64 27.56
CA VAL A 61 5.99 -10.27 28.35
C VAL A 61 5.51 -9.54 29.60
N SER A 62 5.87 -10.03 30.78
CA SER A 62 5.69 -9.33 32.05
C SER A 62 6.89 -8.40 32.29
N ILE A 63 6.61 -7.14 32.63
CA ILE A 63 7.60 -6.10 32.92
C ILE A 63 7.31 -5.58 34.33
N HIS A 64 8.30 -5.64 35.22
CA HIS A 64 8.21 -5.15 36.58
C HIS A 64 9.08 -3.89 36.76
N CYS A 65 8.43 -2.78 37.07
CA CYS A 65 9.04 -1.47 37.27
C CYS A 65 9.27 -1.20 38.76
N GLY A 66 10.50 -1.43 39.22
CA GLY A 66 10.90 -1.20 40.60
C GLY A 66 10.76 0.26 41.07
N PRO A 67 11.02 0.53 42.37
CA PRO A 67 10.85 1.84 42.98
C PRO A 67 11.78 2.92 42.41
N ASP A 68 12.93 2.50 41.85
CA ASP A 68 13.93 3.40 41.27
C ASP A 68 13.80 3.58 39.75
N TYR A 69 12.76 3.03 39.11
CA TYR A 69 12.49 3.26 37.69
C TYR A 69 12.15 4.75 37.44
N PRO A 70 12.64 5.40 36.37
CA PRO A 70 13.48 4.88 35.27
C PRO A 70 14.99 5.07 35.48
N ASP A 71 15.49 5.34 36.69
CA ASP A 71 16.96 5.39 36.93
C ASP A 71 17.60 4.01 36.84
N THR A 72 16.89 2.98 37.29
CA THR A 72 17.27 1.57 37.12
C THR A 72 16.40 0.89 36.05
N PRO A 73 16.94 -0.11 35.33
CA PRO A 73 16.17 -0.85 34.32
C PRO A 73 15.08 -1.71 34.99
N PRO A 74 13.93 -1.91 34.34
CA PRO A 74 12.89 -2.80 34.83
C PRO A 74 13.27 -4.28 34.64
N GLU A 75 12.66 -5.16 35.44
CA GLU A 75 12.81 -6.61 35.26
C GLU A 75 11.85 -7.13 34.20
N ILE A 76 12.34 -7.97 33.29
CA ILE A 76 11.55 -8.45 32.15
C ILE A 76 11.52 -9.98 32.13
N LYS A 77 10.32 -10.54 31.95
CA LYS A 77 10.08 -11.98 31.89
C LYS A 77 9.09 -12.31 30.78
N PHE A 78 9.44 -13.24 29.91
CA PHE A 78 8.52 -13.79 28.92
C PHE A 78 7.52 -14.76 29.59
N THR A 79 6.23 -14.49 29.43
CA THR A 79 5.15 -15.42 29.79
C THR A 79 5.00 -16.48 28.70
N SER A 80 5.12 -16.09 27.44
CA SER A 80 5.12 -17.01 26.30
C SER A 80 6.49 -17.66 26.11
N LYS A 81 6.53 -19.00 25.96
CA LYS A 81 7.78 -19.72 25.69
C LYS A 81 8.41 -19.27 24.37
N ILE A 82 9.63 -18.75 24.44
CA ILE A 82 10.38 -18.26 23.29
C ILE A 82 11.83 -18.77 23.35
N ASN A 83 12.39 -19.12 22.20
CA ASN A 83 13.79 -19.50 22.07
C ASN A 83 14.58 -18.31 21.53
N LEU A 84 15.14 -17.48 22.43
CA LEU A 84 15.99 -16.35 22.08
C LEU A 84 17.31 -16.42 22.87
N PRO A 85 18.45 -15.99 22.31
CA PRO A 85 19.74 -16.02 23.01
C PRO A 85 19.77 -15.21 24.32
N CYS A 86 18.95 -14.15 24.39
CA CYS A 86 18.84 -13.24 25.53
C CYS A 86 17.80 -13.68 26.60
N VAL A 87 17.10 -14.80 26.40
CA VAL A 87 16.06 -15.28 27.30
C VAL A 87 16.45 -16.64 27.85
N ASN A 88 16.37 -16.82 29.18
CA ASN A 88 16.62 -18.11 29.79
C ASN A 88 15.44 -19.08 29.49
N PRO A 89 15.69 -20.25 28.87
CA PRO A 89 14.64 -21.18 28.44
C PRO A 89 13.78 -21.77 29.58
N GLN A 90 14.30 -21.83 30.81
CA GLN A 90 13.61 -22.50 31.93
C GLN A 90 12.68 -21.58 32.70
N ASN A 91 13.04 -20.31 32.89
CA ASN A 91 12.29 -19.36 33.72
C ASN A 91 11.72 -18.17 32.92
N GLY A 92 12.09 -18.02 31.64
CA GLY A 92 11.63 -16.93 30.77
C GLY A 92 12.24 -15.56 31.10
N LYS A 93 13.18 -15.45 32.05
CA LYS A 93 13.80 -14.17 32.43
C LYS A 93 14.77 -13.69 31.36
N VAL A 94 14.77 -12.39 31.09
CA VAL A 94 15.69 -11.75 30.12
C VAL A 94 17.02 -11.42 30.80
N ASP A 95 18.12 -11.85 30.19
CA ASP A 95 19.48 -11.54 30.66
C ASP A 95 19.86 -10.09 30.28
N ALA A 96 19.98 -9.21 31.27
CA ALA A 96 20.29 -7.80 31.07
C ALA A 96 21.64 -7.56 30.35
N SER A 97 22.62 -8.45 30.52
CA SER A 97 23.95 -8.34 29.89
C SER A 97 23.93 -8.59 28.38
N LYS A 98 22.96 -9.36 27.89
CA LYS A 98 22.86 -9.74 26.46
C LYS A 98 22.04 -8.74 25.65
N LEU A 99 21.32 -7.82 26.32
CA LEU A 99 20.54 -6.79 25.66
C LEU A 99 21.22 -5.42 25.83
N PRO A 100 21.70 -4.78 24.75
CA PRO A 100 22.46 -3.53 24.85
C PRO A 100 21.74 -2.40 25.59
N CYS A 101 20.42 -2.30 25.46
CA CYS A 101 19.63 -1.27 26.13
C CYS A 101 19.53 -1.47 27.65
N LEU A 102 19.60 -2.71 28.14
CA LEU A 102 19.62 -3.01 29.58
C LEU A 102 21.04 -2.96 30.14
N ALA A 103 22.05 -3.37 29.37
CA ALA A 103 23.45 -3.30 29.77
C ALA A 103 23.96 -1.86 29.91
N GLN A 104 23.47 -0.94 29.07
CA GLN A 104 23.79 0.49 29.10
C GLN A 104 22.52 1.31 29.35
N TRP A 105 21.81 0.99 30.42
CA TRP A 105 20.55 1.64 30.76
C TRP A 105 20.72 3.16 30.92
N LYS A 106 19.79 3.91 30.32
CA LYS A 106 19.68 5.36 30.43
C LYS A 106 18.26 5.70 30.85
N ARG A 107 18.12 6.77 31.64
CA ARG A 107 16.82 7.27 32.11
C ARG A 107 15.84 7.62 30.98
N ASP A 108 16.36 7.90 29.79
CA ASP A 108 15.57 8.24 28.61
C ASP A 108 14.89 7.01 27.97
N PHE A 109 15.34 5.80 28.29
CA PHE A 109 14.75 4.57 27.78
C PHE A 109 13.42 4.27 28.48
N THR A 110 12.50 3.69 27.71
CA THR A 110 11.12 3.38 28.10
C THR A 110 10.82 1.90 27.93
N MET A 111 9.67 1.45 28.41
CA MET A 111 9.17 0.09 28.18
C MET A 111 9.03 -0.21 26.69
N GLU A 112 8.60 0.78 25.89
CA GLU A 112 8.54 0.67 24.43
C GLU A 112 9.92 0.38 23.82
N THR A 113 10.96 1.08 24.30
CA THR A 113 12.34 0.89 23.79
C THR A 113 12.82 -0.53 24.04
N ILE A 114 12.49 -1.10 25.19
CA ILE A 114 12.80 -2.48 25.55
C ILE A 114 12.09 -3.46 24.62
N LEU A 115 10.78 -3.28 24.40
CA LEU A 115 9.98 -4.17 23.55
C LEU A 115 10.43 -4.15 22.08
N ILE A 116 10.78 -2.97 21.57
CA ILE A 116 11.34 -2.81 20.21
C ILE A 116 12.68 -3.54 20.10
N GLU A 117 13.55 -3.40 21.10
CA GLU A 117 14.87 -4.06 21.11
C GLU A 117 14.75 -5.59 21.21
N LEU A 118 13.79 -6.11 22.00
CA LEU A 118 13.49 -7.54 22.06
C LEU A 118 12.97 -8.07 20.72
N ARG A 119 12.09 -7.32 20.04
CA ARG A 119 11.62 -7.64 18.69
C ARG A 119 12.74 -7.60 17.67
N ARG A 120 13.67 -6.64 17.81
CA ARG A 120 14.85 -6.53 16.97
C ARG A 120 15.78 -7.73 17.13
N HIS A 121 15.90 -8.25 18.34
CA HIS A 121 16.68 -9.46 18.65
C HIS A 121 16.04 -10.72 18.08
N SER A 122 14.70 -10.80 18.03
CA SER A 122 13.98 -11.93 17.43
C SER A 122 14.00 -11.96 15.90
N ALA A 123 14.32 -10.84 15.23
CA ALA A 123 14.50 -10.78 13.77
C ALA A 123 15.80 -11.43 13.27
N GLY A 124 16.72 -11.80 14.16
CA GLY A 124 17.95 -12.52 13.82
C GLY A 124 19.14 -11.63 13.43
N THR A 125 20.33 -12.09 13.80
CA THR A 125 21.68 -11.50 13.69
C THR A 125 22.23 -11.37 12.25
N ILE A 126 21.40 -11.12 11.23
CA ILE A 126 21.91 -11.04 9.84
C ILE A 126 22.38 -9.62 9.43
N LEU A 127 22.15 -8.56 10.23
CA LEU A 127 22.42 -7.18 9.76
C LEU A 127 23.09 -6.22 10.78
N TYR A 128 24.02 -6.65 11.64
CA TYR A 128 24.62 -5.78 12.66
C TYR A 128 26.09 -5.37 12.48
N SER A 129 26.59 -5.21 11.26
CA SER A 129 27.94 -4.65 11.03
C SER A 129 27.99 -3.28 10.32
N THR A 130 26.89 -2.72 9.82
CA THR A 130 26.95 -1.51 8.96
C THR A 130 26.22 -0.26 9.46
N LEU A 131 25.79 -0.21 10.73
CA LEU A 131 24.94 0.88 11.25
C LEU A 131 25.46 1.55 12.52
N ARG A 132 26.79 1.66 12.70
CA ARG A 132 27.39 2.46 13.79
C ARG A 132 27.93 3.83 13.37
N HIS A 133 27.84 4.23 12.10
CA HIS A 133 28.39 5.51 11.63
C HIS A 133 27.32 6.37 10.97
N ALA A 134 26.37 6.90 11.76
CA ALA A 134 25.58 8.08 11.37
C ALA A 134 24.74 8.60 12.56
N GLN A 135 25.38 9.21 13.55
CA GLN A 135 24.70 10.11 14.48
C GLN A 135 25.49 11.42 14.52
N ALA A 136 24.98 12.45 13.84
CA ALA A 136 25.12 13.87 14.19
C ALA A 136 24.41 14.73 13.14
N SER A 137 23.19 15.18 13.42
CA SER A 137 22.72 16.58 13.22
C SER A 137 21.19 16.69 13.34
N GLN A 138 20.79 17.78 13.96
CA GLN A 138 19.57 17.97 14.76
C GLN A 138 18.36 18.53 13.98
N HIS A 139 17.17 18.19 14.48
CA HIS A 139 15.96 19.03 14.65
C HIS A 139 15.45 19.91 13.49
N HIS A 140 14.38 19.47 12.80
CA HIS A 140 12.98 19.88 13.05
C HIS A 140 12.04 19.42 11.92
N GLN A 141 10.80 19.10 12.34
CA GLN A 141 9.54 19.09 11.61
C GLN A 141 9.16 17.88 10.72
N ALA A 142 7.99 17.35 11.10
CA ALA A 142 6.96 16.69 10.29
C ALA A 142 7.08 15.18 9.96
N ILE A 143 6.14 14.43 10.57
CA ILE A 143 5.16 13.55 9.90
C ILE A 143 5.67 12.19 9.32
N SER A 144 4.90 11.14 9.67
CA SER A 144 4.55 9.97 8.83
C SER A 144 5.61 8.90 8.58
N CYS A 145 5.23 7.69 9.03
CA CYS A 145 5.45 6.40 8.38
C CYS A 145 6.91 5.98 8.15
N MET A 146 7.18 4.67 8.25
CA MET A 146 8.34 4.09 7.56
C MET A 146 8.40 4.72 6.16
N PRO A 147 9.52 5.32 5.72
CA PRO A 147 9.60 5.83 4.39
C PRO A 147 9.37 4.63 3.50
N ARG A 148 8.17 4.55 2.90
CA ARG A 148 7.94 3.72 1.74
C ARG A 148 9.17 3.94 0.89
N PHE A 149 9.84 2.88 0.44
CA PHE A 149 10.84 3.02 -0.60
C PHE A 149 10.08 3.52 -1.85
N LEU A 150 9.84 4.82 -1.87
CA LEU A 150 9.19 5.53 -2.94
C LEU A 150 10.27 5.59 -3.97
N GLN A 151 10.10 4.76 -5.01
CA GLN A 151 10.92 4.87 -6.21
C GLN A 151 11.08 6.37 -6.52
N PRO A 152 12.31 6.89 -6.69
CA PRO A 152 12.53 8.34 -6.81
C PRO A 152 11.63 9.02 -7.85
N LYS A 153 11.24 8.29 -8.91
CA LYS A 153 10.28 8.73 -9.92
C LYS A 153 8.86 9.02 -9.41
N LYS A 154 8.45 8.41 -8.31
CA LYS A 154 7.14 8.60 -7.65
C LYS A 154 7.19 9.70 -6.59
N SER A 155 8.38 10.09 -6.12
CA SER A 155 8.55 11.23 -5.21
C SER A 155 8.41 12.55 -5.99
N THR A 156 7.46 13.39 -5.57
CA THR A 156 7.26 14.74 -6.15
C THR A 156 8.44 15.65 -5.85
N GLN A 157 8.97 15.61 -4.62
CA GLN A 157 10.13 16.40 -4.18
C GLN A 157 11.37 16.11 -5.05
N HIS A 158 11.69 14.82 -5.27
CA HIS A 158 12.81 14.44 -6.12
C HIS A 158 12.63 14.93 -7.56
N ARG A 159 11.42 14.81 -8.12
CA ARG A 159 11.13 15.28 -9.48
C ARG A 159 11.33 16.79 -9.61
N VAL A 160 10.85 17.57 -8.63
CA VAL A 160 11.00 19.03 -8.62
C VAL A 160 12.48 19.40 -8.51
N ALA A 161 13.23 18.80 -7.58
CA ALA A 161 14.66 19.05 -7.43
C ALA A 161 15.46 18.72 -8.70
N ALA A 162 15.20 17.58 -9.33
CA ALA A 162 15.87 17.18 -10.58
C ALA A 162 15.56 18.14 -11.75
N ILE A 163 14.30 18.58 -11.88
CA ILE A 163 13.88 19.52 -12.94
C ILE A 163 14.48 20.92 -12.68
N ALA A 164 14.49 21.38 -11.44
CA ALA A 164 15.07 22.66 -11.04
C ALA A 164 16.57 22.70 -11.37
N LEU A 165 17.34 21.69 -10.93
CA LEU A 165 18.77 21.58 -11.23
C LEU A 165 19.03 21.50 -12.74
N TYR A 166 18.24 20.70 -13.47
CA TYR A 166 18.36 20.60 -14.93
C TYR A 166 18.13 21.94 -15.63
N ARG A 167 17.12 22.71 -15.21
CA ARG A 167 16.83 24.04 -15.78
C ARG A 167 17.90 25.05 -15.40
N ALA A 168 18.36 25.06 -14.15
CA ALA A 168 19.41 25.94 -13.68
C ALA A 168 20.71 25.72 -14.47
N LEU A 169 21.16 24.47 -14.60
CA LEU A 169 22.35 24.12 -15.37
C LEU A 169 22.22 24.55 -16.84
N LEU A 170 21.09 24.26 -17.50
CA LEU A 170 20.91 24.66 -18.90
C LEU A 170 20.85 26.17 -19.09
N SER A 171 20.20 26.90 -18.18
CA SER A 171 20.11 28.35 -18.20
C SER A 171 21.49 28.99 -18.00
N ARG A 172 22.26 28.49 -17.03
CA ARG A 172 23.62 29.01 -16.77
C ARG A 172 24.61 28.65 -17.86
N CYS A 173 24.51 27.48 -18.49
CA CYS A 173 25.32 27.16 -19.67
C CYS A 173 25.06 28.11 -20.86
N SER A 174 23.84 28.66 -21.00
CA SER A 174 23.60 29.69 -22.02
C SER A 174 24.23 31.04 -21.69
N SER A 175 24.44 31.37 -20.42
CA SER A 175 24.96 32.66 -19.97
C SER A 175 26.45 32.66 -19.61
N ALA A 176 27.10 31.49 -19.57
CA ALA A 176 28.50 31.38 -19.18
C ALA A 176 29.45 31.99 -20.25
N PRO A 177 30.53 32.69 -19.84
CA PRO A 177 31.53 33.28 -20.73
C PRO A 177 32.50 32.19 -21.24
N LEU A 178 31.97 31.26 -22.04
CA LEU A 178 32.70 30.16 -22.66
C LEU A 178 32.56 30.22 -24.19
N PRO A 179 33.52 29.68 -24.96
CA PRO A 179 33.39 29.55 -26.42
C PRO A 179 32.10 28.82 -26.81
N ASP A 180 31.49 29.20 -27.93
CA ASP A 180 30.18 28.69 -28.34
C ASP A 180 30.15 27.17 -28.54
N ASP A 181 31.24 26.58 -29.03
CA ASP A 181 31.39 25.14 -29.21
C ASP A 181 31.41 24.38 -27.86
N ASP A 182 32.08 24.96 -26.85
CA ASP A 182 32.15 24.41 -25.50
C ASP A 182 30.81 24.51 -24.79
N ARG A 183 30.08 25.61 -25.00
CA ARG A 183 28.71 25.81 -24.49
C ARG A 183 27.75 24.76 -25.06
N VAL A 184 27.80 24.50 -26.37
CA VAL A 184 26.96 23.49 -27.02
C VAL A 184 27.32 22.08 -26.53
N SER A 185 28.62 21.78 -26.41
CA SER A 185 29.12 20.49 -25.92
C SER A 185 28.71 20.21 -24.48
N LEU A 186 28.83 21.20 -23.60
CA LEU A 186 28.42 21.11 -22.20
C LEU A 186 26.89 20.94 -22.07
N ARG A 187 26.12 21.70 -22.86
CA ARG A 187 24.65 21.58 -22.91
C ARG A 187 24.20 20.17 -23.32
N ASN A 188 24.87 19.58 -24.30
CA ASN A 188 24.59 18.22 -24.75
C ASN A 188 25.01 17.19 -23.69
N ALA A 189 26.15 17.38 -23.03
CA ALA A 189 26.61 16.54 -21.94
C ALA A 189 25.61 16.49 -20.78
N ILE A 190 25.08 17.65 -20.36
CA ILE A 190 24.05 17.74 -19.32
C ILE A 190 22.79 16.98 -19.74
N ARG A 191 22.26 17.26 -20.94
CA ARG A 191 21.07 16.56 -21.47
C ARG A 191 21.24 15.05 -21.48
N ASN A 192 22.40 14.57 -21.94
CA ASN A 192 22.68 13.14 -22.04
C ASN A 192 22.92 12.48 -20.68
N LYS A 193 23.56 13.17 -19.73
CA LYS A 193 23.72 12.69 -18.34
C LYS A 193 22.38 12.53 -17.63
N PHE A 194 21.48 13.53 -17.69
CA PHE A 194 20.14 13.41 -17.10
C PHE A 194 19.31 12.30 -17.76
N ARG A 195 19.45 12.09 -19.08
CA ARG A 195 18.83 10.96 -19.79
C ARG A 195 19.34 9.61 -19.29
N ARG A 196 20.66 9.44 -19.13
CA ARG A 196 21.27 8.18 -18.61
C ARG A 196 20.83 7.92 -17.17
N ASN A 197 20.78 8.96 -16.34
CA ASN A 197 20.45 8.83 -14.92
C ASN A 197 18.95 8.60 -14.65
N ARG A 198 18.08 8.65 -15.68
CA ARG A 198 16.62 8.47 -15.53
C ARG A 198 16.22 7.12 -14.91
N LYS A 199 17.06 6.08 -15.02
CA LYS A 199 16.76 4.74 -14.46
C LYS A 199 17.40 4.47 -13.10
N ILE A 200 18.22 5.39 -12.58
CA ILE A 200 18.88 5.22 -11.28
C ILE A 200 17.82 5.31 -10.17
N GLN A 201 17.86 4.34 -9.25
CA GLN A 201 16.95 4.26 -8.11
C GLN A 201 17.68 4.29 -6.76
N SER A 202 19.01 4.09 -6.76
CA SER A 202 19.82 4.10 -5.54
C SER A 202 19.96 5.54 -5.00
N PRO A 203 19.59 5.80 -3.74
CA PRO A 203 19.69 7.13 -3.13
C PRO A 203 21.15 7.61 -3.07
N TYR A 204 22.11 6.70 -2.85
CA TYR A 204 23.54 7.02 -2.85
C TYR A 204 24.03 7.50 -4.22
N GLN A 205 23.69 6.77 -5.29
CA GLN A 205 24.07 7.15 -6.65
C GLN A 205 23.40 8.47 -7.07
N LEU A 206 22.15 8.68 -6.66
CA LEU A 206 21.46 9.95 -6.87
C LEU A 206 22.17 11.08 -6.13
N GLY A 207 22.50 10.90 -4.85
CA GLY A 207 23.22 11.88 -4.04
C GLY A 207 24.56 12.30 -4.66
N LEU A 208 25.36 11.33 -5.13
CA LEU A 208 26.61 11.60 -5.85
C LEU A 208 26.37 12.40 -7.14
N SER A 209 25.31 12.06 -7.89
CA SER A 209 24.98 12.77 -9.13
C SER A 209 24.46 14.19 -8.90
N PHE A 210 23.69 14.42 -7.84
CA PHE A 210 23.25 15.76 -7.43
C PHE A 210 24.43 16.60 -6.95
N LYS A 211 25.31 16.03 -6.11
CA LYS A 211 26.51 16.72 -5.64
C LYS A 211 27.38 17.17 -6.81
N ALA A 212 27.64 16.29 -7.77
CA ALA A 212 28.37 16.64 -8.98
C ALA A 212 27.65 17.73 -9.80
N GLY A 213 26.31 17.67 -9.90
CA GLY A 213 25.51 18.67 -10.59
C GLY A 213 25.54 20.05 -9.94
N TYR A 214 25.45 20.13 -8.62
CA TYR A 214 25.57 21.40 -7.88
C TYR A 214 26.97 21.97 -7.97
N GLN A 215 28.03 21.15 -7.83
CA GLN A 215 29.41 21.62 -8.04
C GLN A 215 29.62 22.21 -9.44
N THR A 216 29.05 21.59 -10.48
CA THR A 216 29.11 22.17 -11.83
C THR A 216 28.32 23.46 -11.96
N LEU A 217 27.20 23.60 -11.23
CA LEU A 217 26.43 24.84 -11.20
C LEU A 217 27.22 25.95 -10.50
N ASP A 218 27.86 25.65 -9.36
CA ASP A 218 28.68 26.59 -8.60
C ASP A 218 29.84 27.12 -9.46
N HIS A 219 30.53 26.26 -10.22
CA HIS A 219 31.58 26.70 -11.16
C HIS A 219 31.02 27.52 -12.33
N LEU A 220 29.79 27.24 -12.80
CA LEU A 220 29.13 28.04 -13.84
C LEU A 220 28.73 29.41 -13.32
N ASP A 221 28.18 29.50 -12.10
CA ASP A 221 27.82 30.76 -11.46
C ASP A 221 29.07 31.60 -11.14
N ALA A 222 30.13 30.98 -10.61
CA ALA A 222 31.43 31.62 -10.38
C ALA A 222 32.08 32.12 -11.69
N SER A 223 31.92 31.37 -12.79
CA SER A 223 32.39 31.83 -14.10
C SER A 223 31.61 33.04 -14.60
N ALA A 224 30.31 33.12 -14.31
CA ALA A 224 29.47 34.26 -14.68
C ALA A 224 29.81 35.52 -13.86
N THR A 225 30.32 35.37 -12.64
CA THR A 225 30.83 36.49 -11.82
C THR A 225 32.24 36.93 -12.21
N GLY A 226 32.90 36.26 -13.15
CA GLY A 226 34.20 36.65 -13.70
C GLY A 226 35.40 35.83 -13.21
N ASP A 227 35.19 34.71 -12.51
CA ASP A 227 36.30 33.89 -11.99
C ASP A 227 37.01 33.10 -13.10
N ALA A 228 38.25 33.50 -13.41
CA ALA A 228 39.10 32.86 -14.41
C ALA A 228 39.52 31.42 -14.05
N THR A 229 39.55 31.08 -12.76
CA THR A 229 39.85 29.70 -12.30
C THR A 229 38.72 28.74 -12.66
N SER A 230 37.47 29.16 -12.44
CA SER A 230 36.28 28.37 -12.75
C SER A 230 36.10 28.19 -14.27
N THR A 231 36.39 29.19 -15.09
CA THR A 231 36.38 29.05 -16.56
C THR A 231 37.45 28.07 -17.05
N SER A 232 38.66 28.10 -16.47
CA SER A 232 39.73 27.15 -16.80
C SER A 232 39.39 25.70 -16.40
N ILE A 233 38.69 25.52 -15.28
CA ILE A 233 38.22 24.20 -14.82
C ILE A 233 37.15 23.69 -15.79
N LEU A 234 36.19 24.53 -16.19
CA LEU A 234 35.12 24.15 -17.11
C LEU A 234 35.64 23.78 -18.50
N THR A 235 36.55 24.57 -19.08
CA THR A 235 37.19 24.25 -20.37
C THR A 235 37.99 22.94 -20.31
N ARG A 236 38.75 22.72 -19.24
CA ARG A 236 39.45 21.44 -18.99
C ARG A 236 38.49 20.27 -18.81
N LEU A 237 37.32 20.48 -18.21
CA LEU A 237 36.32 19.44 -18.07
C LEU A 237 35.68 19.10 -19.42
N VAL A 238 35.32 20.10 -20.22
CA VAL A 238 34.71 19.90 -21.55
C VAL A 238 35.65 19.12 -22.46
N SER A 239 36.95 19.41 -22.46
CA SER A 239 37.93 18.68 -23.26
C SER A 239 38.14 17.22 -22.82
N ARG A 240 37.88 16.90 -21.55
CA ARG A 240 37.96 15.53 -21.01
C ARG A 240 36.66 14.74 -21.11
N LEU A 241 35.54 15.35 -21.53
CA LEU A 241 34.26 14.64 -21.60
C LEU A 241 34.27 13.62 -22.76
N PRO A 242 33.75 12.40 -22.53
CA PRO A 242 33.66 11.41 -23.58
C PRO A 242 32.68 11.87 -24.68
N CYS A 243 33.07 11.66 -25.94
CA CYS A 243 32.32 12.11 -27.13
C CYS A 243 30.86 11.60 -27.15
N ALA A 244 30.59 10.44 -26.53
CA ALA A 244 29.24 9.89 -26.37
C ALA A 244 28.30 10.73 -25.48
N LEU A 245 28.82 11.73 -24.75
CA LEU A 245 28.04 12.68 -23.97
C LEU A 245 27.87 14.02 -24.68
N THR A 246 28.83 14.46 -25.50
CA THR A 246 28.78 15.76 -26.19
C THR A 246 27.99 15.71 -27.50
N ARG A 247 27.80 14.54 -28.11
CA ARG A 247 26.97 14.36 -29.32
C ARG A 247 25.47 14.50 -29.05
N ILE A 248 24.76 15.14 -29.98
CA ILE A 248 23.29 15.15 -30.00
C ILE A 248 22.82 13.72 -30.29
N LEU A 249 22.19 13.07 -29.30
CA LEU A 249 21.54 11.79 -29.56
C LEU A 249 20.31 12.03 -30.45
N PRO A 250 20.14 11.30 -31.56
CA PRO A 250 18.98 11.43 -32.42
C PRO A 250 17.72 11.21 -31.57
N ILE A 251 16.82 12.18 -31.60
CA ILE A 251 15.49 12.04 -31.01
C ILE A 251 14.83 10.93 -31.81
N LYS A 252 14.71 9.73 -31.24
CA LYS A 252 13.81 8.73 -31.83
C LYS A 252 12.44 9.41 -31.89
N PRO A 253 11.81 9.54 -33.08
CA PRO A 253 10.48 10.11 -33.18
C PRO A 253 9.62 9.36 -32.16
N ARG A 254 8.97 10.14 -31.29
CA ARG A 254 8.03 9.57 -30.33
C ARG A 254 7.04 8.81 -31.19
N ARG A 255 6.99 7.47 -31.08
CA ARG A 255 5.86 6.73 -31.65
C ARG A 255 4.65 7.34 -31.00
N GLU A 256 3.90 8.14 -31.75
CA GLU A 256 2.53 8.43 -31.42
C GLU A 256 1.90 7.05 -31.28
N THR A 257 1.55 6.69 -30.05
CA THR A 257 0.58 5.62 -29.88
C THR A 257 -0.58 6.03 -30.76
N PRO A 258 -1.02 5.17 -31.70
CA PRO A 258 -2.24 5.44 -32.46
C PRO A 258 -3.30 5.94 -31.47
N PRO A 259 -4.07 6.99 -31.80
CA PRO A 259 -5.16 7.43 -30.93
C PRO A 259 -5.93 6.18 -30.52
N ASP A 260 -6.06 6.01 -29.21
CA ASP A 260 -6.62 4.80 -28.63
C ASP A 260 -8.00 4.59 -29.26
N PRO A 261 -8.26 3.51 -30.02
CA PRO A 261 -9.58 3.28 -30.64
C PRO A 261 -10.70 3.08 -29.60
N LEU A 262 -10.33 3.15 -28.31
CA LEU A 262 -11.06 2.67 -27.15
C LEU A 262 -12.24 3.53 -26.72
N LYS A 263 -12.48 4.71 -27.31
CA LYS A 263 -13.75 5.43 -27.07
C LYS A 263 -14.85 5.10 -28.07
N GLU A 264 -14.52 4.56 -29.23
CA GLU A 264 -15.48 4.36 -30.32
C GLU A 264 -16.16 2.98 -30.30
N ARG A 265 -15.66 2.02 -29.51
CA ARG A 265 -16.10 0.61 -29.51
C ARG A 265 -17.01 0.16 -28.37
N LEU A 266 -17.37 1.05 -27.44
CA LEU A 266 -18.35 0.75 -26.38
C LEU A 266 -19.80 1.04 -26.80
N ALA A 267 -20.10 1.00 -28.09
CA ALA A 267 -21.48 0.94 -28.55
C ALA A 267 -22.09 -0.35 -27.97
N ARG A 268 -22.96 -0.21 -26.96
CA ARG A 268 -23.87 -1.29 -26.57
C ARG A 268 -24.51 -1.76 -27.86
N LEU A 269 -24.28 -3.02 -28.24
CA LEU A 269 -24.99 -3.60 -29.36
C LEU A 269 -26.49 -3.34 -29.12
N PRO A 270 -27.25 -2.91 -30.15
CA PRO A 270 -28.69 -2.75 -30.04
C PRO A 270 -29.30 -3.96 -29.31
N PRO A 271 -30.33 -3.78 -28.47
CA PRO A 271 -30.87 -4.85 -27.62
C PRO A 271 -31.28 -6.09 -28.43
N GLU A 272 -31.71 -5.91 -29.68
CA GLU A 272 -32.03 -6.98 -30.63
C GLU A 272 -30.82 -7.87 -30.96
N LYS A 273 -29.61 -7.30 -31.00
CA LYS A 273 -28.35 -8.00 -31.27
C LYS A 273 -27.70 -8.58 -30.01
N ALA A 274 -28.36 -8.50 -28.85
CA ALA A 274 -27.85 -9.08 -27.62
C ALA A 274 -27.76 -10.60 -27.74
N VAL A 275 -26.65 -11.18 -27.27
CA VAL A 275 -26.36 -12.62 -27.37
C VAL A 275 -27.51 -13.48 -26.83
N LEU A 276 -28.18 -13.04 -25.77
CA LEU A 276 -29.30 -13.76 -25.15
C LEU A 276 -30.58 -13.76 -25.99
N ASN A 277 -30.72 -12.84 -26.94
CA ASN A 277 -31.91 -12.71 -27.78
C ASN A 277 -31.71 -13.39 -29.14
N VAL A 278 -30.47 -13.44 -29.64
CA VAL A 278 -30.15 -13.97 -30.97
C VAL A 278 -29.86 -15.47 -30.94
N ARG A 279 -29.32 -16.01 -29.83
CA ARG A 279 -29.00 -17.44 -29.72
C ARG A 279 -30.20 -18.25 -29.21
N PRO A 280 -30.39 -19.50 -29.68
CA PRO A 280 -29.51 -20.27 -30.57
C PRO A 280 -29.60 -19.87 -32.05
N TYR A 281 -28.49 -19.97 -32.80
CA TYR A 281 -28.51 -19.72 -34.24
C TYR A 281 -29.19 -20.88 -34.98
N ALA A 282 -29.96 -20.59 -36.03
CA ALA A 282 -30.61 -21.62 -36.84
C ALA A 282 -29.59 -22.37 -37.73
N GLN A 283 -28.67 -21.65 -38.38
CA GLN A 283 -27.60 -22.19 -39.21
C GLN A 283 -26.26 -21.62 -38.75
N THR A 284 -25.22 -22.45 -38.72
CA THR A 284 -23.85 -22.02 -38.39
C THR A 284 -22.90 -22.39 -39.53
N SER A 285 -21.92 -21.52 -39.82
CA SER A 285 -20.97 -21.68 -40.94
C SER A 285 -19.84 -22.70 -40.70
N GLY A 286 -19.85 -23.39 -39.55
CA GLY A 286 -18.85 -24.34 -39.11
C GLY A 286 -19.38 -25.19 -37.94
N PRO A 287 -18.52 -25.94 -37.23
CA PRO A 287 -18.97 -26.75 -36.10
C PRO A 287 -19.59 -25.88 -35.01
N ARG A 288 -20.77 -26.27 -34.53
CA ARG A 288 -21.57 -25.51 -33.57
C ARG A 288 -20.91 -25.52 -32.19
N HIS A 289 -20.39 -24.37 -31.77
CA HIS A 289 -19.74 -24.25 -30.47
C HIS A 289 -20.75 -23.91 -29.36
N VAL A 290 -21.06 -24.90 -28.52
CA VAL A 290 -21.94 -24.76 -27.35
C VAL A 290 -21.29 -23.84 -26.29
N PRO A 291 -21.95 -22.74 -25.88
CA PRO A 291 -21.45 -21.86 -24.82
C PRO A 291 -21.29 -22.55 -23.47
N ILE A 292 -20.36 -22.05 -22.65
CA ILE A 292 -20.16 -22.51 -21.28
C ILE A 292 -20.79 -21.51 -20.32
N LEU A 293 -21.77 -21.94 -19.53
CA LEU A 293 -22.29 -21.16 -18.42
C LEU A 293 -21.24 -21.12 -17.30
N ALA A 294 -20.81 -19.92 -16.92
CA ALA A 294 -19.85 -19.66 -15.86
C ALA A 294 -20.41 -18.61 -14.89
N SER A 295 -19.84 -18.56 -13.69
CA SER A 295 -20.17 -17.57 -12.66
C SER A 295 -18.89 -16.89 -12.20
N ALA A 296 -18.92 -15.56 -12.09
CA ALA A 296 -17.88 -14.75 -11.46
C ALA A 296 -18.44 -14.16 -10.17
N ASN A 297 -18.05 -14.71 -9.01
CA ASN A 297 -18.55 -14.36 -7.67
C ASN A 297 -20.07 -14.12 -7.62
N GLY A 298 -20.83 -15.07 -8.19
CA GLY A 298 -22.29 -15.03 -8.21
C GLY A 298 -22.91 -14.23 -9.36
N ILE A 299 -22.13 -13.66 -10.28
CA ILE A 299 -22.64 -13.05 -11.51
C ILE A 299 -22.59 -14.09 -12.65
N PRO A 300 -23.75 -14.55 -13.16
CA PRO A 300 -23.81 -15.53 -14.24
C PRO A 300 -23.46 -14.91 -15.59
N PHE A 301 -22.65 -15.59 -16.40
CA PHE A 301 -22.36 -15.19 -17.77
C PHE A 301 -22.08 -16.39 -18.69
N LEU A 302 -22.35 -16.20 -19.98
CA LEU A 302 -21.99 -17.17 -21.01
C LEU A 302 -20.59 -16.87 -21.55
N ARG A 303 -19.69 -17.85 -21.44
CA ARG A 303 -18.36 -17.80 -22.05
C ARG A 303 -18.42 -18.39 -23.45
N LEU A 304 -18.33 -17.52 -24.45
CA LEU A 304 -18.38 -17.88 -25.88
C LEU A 304 -17.01 -18.26 -26.45
N THR A 305 -15.97 -17.50 -26.11
CA THR A 305 -14.61 -17.65 -26.66
C THR A 305 -13.56 -17.73 -25.56
N LYS A 306 -12.37 -18.22 -25.91
CA LYS A 306 -11.14 -18.10 -25.13
C LYS A 306 -10.04 -17.53 -26.04
N PRO A 307 -9.40 -16.40 -25.71
CA PRO A 307 -9.56 -15.58 -24.51
C PRO A 307 -10.94 -14.88 -24.41
N GLN A 308 -11.32 -14.48 -23.20
CA GLN A 308 -12.58 -13.77 -22.94
C GLN A 308 -12.56 -12.39 -23.61
N PRO A 309 -13.65 -11.93 -24.24
CA PRO A 309 -13.67 -10.62 -24.86
C PRO A 309 -13.54 -9.50 -23.79
N PRO A 310 -12.76 -8.45 -24.08
CA PRO A 310 -12.45 -7.40 -23.10
C PRO A 310 -13.70 -6.67 -22.61
N ALA A 311 -14.68 -6.42 -23.49
CA ALA A 311 -15.94 -5.78 -23.12
C ALA A 311 -16.73 -6.57 -22.07
N LEU A 312 -16.78 -7.90 -22.18
CA LEU A 312 -17.44 -8.75 -21.19
C LEU A 312 -16.69 -8.74 -19.85
N SER A 313 -15.36 -8.83 -19.89
CA SER A 313 -14.53 -8.74 -18.69
C SER A 313 -14.74 -7.40 -17.98
N GLN A 314 -14.77 -6.28 -18.71
CA GLN A 314 -15.02 -4.96 -18.14
C GLN A 314 -16.39 -4.85 -17.46
N VAL A 315 -17.46 -5.34 -18.10
CA VAL A 315 -18.80 -5.37 -17.49
C VAL A 315 -18.84 -6.23 -16.23
N LEU A 316 -18.18 -7.39 -16.23
CA LEU A 316 -18.09 -8.23 -15.06
C LEU A 316 -17.34 -7.54 -13.92
N HIS A 317 -16.19 -6.90 -14.21
CA HIS A 317 -15.45 -6.13 -13.21
C HIS A 317 -16.28 -4.99 -12.62
N GLN A 318 -16.97 -4.22 -13.46
CA GLN A 318 -17.83 -3.13 -12.99
C GLN A 318 -18.98 -3.62 -12.09
N ARG A 319 -19.59 -4.77 -12.44
CA ARG A 319 -20.64 -5.37 -11.60
C ARG A 319 -20.08 -5.93 -10.29
N LEU A 320 -18.87 -6.48 -10.31
CA LEU A 320 -18.19 -6.99 -9.11
C LEU A 320 -17.83 -5.85 -8.17
N GLU A 321 -17.22 -4.79 -8.69
CA GLU A 321 -16.85 -3.60 -7.93
C GLU A 321 -18.07 -3.00 -7.23
N ARG A 322 -19.17 -2.81 -7.96
CA ARG A 322 -20.43 -2.31 -7.38
C ARG A 322 -20.99 -3.22 -6.29
N LYS A 323 -20.84 -4.55 -6.41
CA LYS A 323 -21.23 -5.49 -5.35
C LYS A 323 -20.32 -5.37 -4.12
N THR A 324 -19.02 -5.21 -4.32
CA THR A 324 -18.07 -4.98 -3.23
C THR A 324 -18.38 -3.67 -2.52
N GLU A 325 -18.61 -2.58 -3.24
CA GLU A 325 -19.00 -1.29 -2.67
C GLU A 325 -20.27 -1.40 -1.81
N LEU A 326 -21.31 -2.09 -2.32
CA LEU A 326 -22.55 -2.31 -1.56
C LEU A 326 -22.34 -3.15 -0.29
N PHE A 327 -21.45 -4.14 -0.35
CA PHE A 327 -21.10 -4.93 0.82
C PHE A 327 -20.35 -4.10 1.85
N ASP A 328 -19.36 -3.32 1.40
CA ASP A 328 -18.55 -2.46 2.27
C ASP A 328 -19.42 -1.38 2.93
N THR A 329 -20.37 -0.78 2.20
CA THR A 329 -21.31 0.20 2.78
C THR A 329 -22.24 -0.43 3.80
N MET A 330 -22.75 -1.64 3.54
CA MET A 330 -23.57 -2.38 4.51
C MET A 330 -22.79 -2.64 5.80
N VAL A 331 -21.56 -3.16 5.68
CA VAL A 331 -20.67 -3.44 6.82
C VAL A 331 -20.36 -2.17 7.61
N LEU A 332 -20.13 -1.05 6.91
CA LEU A 332 -19.87 0.25 7.53
C LEU A 332 -21.10 0.80 8.26
N LEU A 333 -22.30 0.67 7.68
CA LEU A 333 -23.55 1.07 8.33
C LEU A 333 -23.80 0.26 9.61
N ASP A 334 -23.60 -1.06 9.57
CA ASP A 334 -23.80 -1.94 10.72
C ASP A 334 -22.78 -1.72 11.83
N ASN A 335 -21.48 -1.69 11.50
CA ASN A 335 -20.43 -1.72 12.52
C ASN A 335 -20.09 -0.35 13.09
N TRP A 336 -20.23 0.71 12.29
CA TRP A 336 -19.83 2.06 12.70
C TRP A 336 -21.04 2.96 12.96
N TRP A 337 -21.92 3.10 11.97
CA TRP A 337 -23.01 4.08 12.08
C TRP A 337 -24.10 3.68 13.06
N LEU A 338 -24.48 2.40 13.09
CA LEU A 338 -25.56 1.97 13.97
C LEU A 338 -25.24 2.19 15.47
N PRO A 339 -24.03 1.84 15.99
CA PRO A 339 -23.66 2.19 17.37
C PRO A 339 -23.64 3.69 17.66
N ILE A 340 -23.14 4.50 16.71
CA ILE A 340 -23.11 5.97 16.87
C ILE A 340 -24.53 6.53 16.93
N CYS A 341 -25.39 6.15 15.99
CA CYS A 341 -26.79 6.57 15.99
C CYS A 341 -27.53 6.17 17.27
N GLN A 342 -27.22 5.00 17.86
CA GLN A 342 -27.78 4.61 19.15
C GLN A 342 -27.31 5.50 20.30
N GLN A 343 -26.10 6.04 20.24
CA GLN A 343 -25.58 6.97 21.25
C GLN A 343 -26.21 8.35 21.07
N GLU A 344 -26.34 8.84 19.84
CA GLU A 344 -27.03 10.10 19.53
C GLU A 344 -28.51 10.03 19.94
N ASP A 345 -29.21 8.94 19.62
CA ASP A 345 -30.59 8.73 20.08
C ASP A 345 -30.72 8.80 21.61
N LYS A 346 -29.74 8.26 22.36
CA LYS A 346 -29.72 8.37 23.83
C LYS A 346 -29.47 9.81 24.28
N TRP A 347 -28.60 10.52 23.57
CA TRP A 347 -28.29 11.91 23.89
C TRP A 347 -29.48 12.82 23.64
N ASP A 348 -30.19 12.65 22.51
CA ASP A 348 -31.43 13.37 22.21
C ASP A 348 -32.50 13.13 23.27
N VAL A 349 -32.63 11.91 23.80
CA VAL A 349 -33.54 11.62 24.93
C VAL A 349 -33.16 12.43 26.17
N LEU A 350 -31.89 12.42 26.57
CA LEU A 350 -31.41 13.18 27.73
C LEU A 350 -31.59 14.70 27.55
N MET A 351 -31.30 15.21 26.34
CA MET A 351 -31.45 16.63 26.01
C MET A 351 -32.91 17.07 26.01
N ASN A 352 -33.81 16.25 25.45
CA ASN A 352 -35.25 16.52 25.44
C ASN A 352 -35.86 16.48 26.87
N GLU A 353 -35.39 15.57 27.73
CA GLU A 353 -35.76 15.54 29.15
C GLU A 353 -35.35 16.83 29.87
N GLN A 354 -34.12 17.31 29.63
CA GLN A 354 -33.59 18.51 30.27
C GLN A 354 -34.25 19.81 29.77
N LEU A 355 -34.53 19.90 28.46
CA LEU A 355 -35.09 21.10 27.83
C LEU A 355 -36.62 21.16 27.85
N LYS A 356 -37.31 20.09 28.29
CA LYS A 356 -38.78 19.95 28.27
C LYS A 356 -39.40 20.25 26.89
N LYS A 357 -38.63 20.10 25.81
CA LYS A 357 -39.09 20.21 24.43
C LYS A 357 -39.18 18.80 23.84
N ARG A 358 -40.23 18.55 23.07
CA ARG A 358 -40.45 17.30 22.31
C ARG A 358 -40.55 17.67 20.84
N GLU A 359 -39.44 17.89 20.16
CA GLU A 359 -39.50 18.26 18.73
C GLU A 359 -39.03 17.17 17.77
N ASP A 360 -38.34 16.12 18.20
CA ASP A 360 -37.86 15.09 17.26
C ASP A 360 -38.57 13.75 17.46
N THR A 361 -39.44 13.39 16.51
CA THR A 361 -40.12 12.08 16.44
C THR A 361 -39.27 11.02 15.75
N VAL A 362 -38.25 11.43 15.00
CA VAL A 362 -37.42 10.55 14.17
C VAL A 362 -36.13 10.23 14.89
N ARG A 363 -35.79 8.94 14.98
CA ARG A 363 -34.53 8.48 15.55
C ARG A 363 -33.45 8.39 14.47
N TRP A 364 -32.21 8.65 14.84
CA TRP A 364 -31.04 8.42 13.99
C TRP A 364 -30.93 6.95 13.57
N THR A 365 -31.27 6.02 14.48
CA THR A 365 -31.28 4.59 14.16
C THR A 365 -32.29 4.20 13.08
N ASP A 366 -33.40 4.92 12.94
CA ASP A 366 -34.42 4.62 11.94
C ASP A 366 -33.93 4.93 10.53
N ALA A 367 -33.14 6.00 10.35
CA ALA A 367 -32.53 6.34 9.06
C ALA A 367 -31.54 5.27 8.57
N VAL A 368 -30.72 4.72 9.48
CA VAL A 368 -29.79 3.63 9.15
C VAL A 368 -30.56 2.35 8.80
N ARG A 369 -31.58 2.00 9.59
CA ARG A 369 -32.42 0.82 9.34
C ARG A 369 -33.16 0.91 8.02
N LEU A 370 -33.69 2.09 7.67
CA LEU A 370 -34.32 2.33 6.37
C LEU A 370 -33.32 2.09 5.24
N SER A 371 -32.14 2.69 5.33
CA SER A 371 -31.05 2.52 4.35
C SER A 371 -30.66 1.05 4.17
N GLN A 372 -30.56 0.29 5.27
CA GLN A 372 -30.29 -1.15 5.23
C GLN A 372 -31.42 -1.94 4.57
N SER A 373 -32.68 -1.60 4.84
CA SER A 373 -33.84 -2.23 4.23
C SER A 373 -33.84 -2.01 2.71
N GLU A 374 -33.63 -0.76 2.27
CA GLU A 374 -33.55 -0.40 0.85
C GLU A 374 -32.41 -1.15 0.14
N ASN A 375 -31.22 -1.20 0.76
CA ASN A 375 -30.08 -1.94 0.22
C ASN A 375 -30.38 -3.44 0.09
N ARG A 376 -31.04 -4.03 1.09
CA ARG A 376 -31.44 -5.45 1.09
C ARG A 376 -32.45 -5.73 -0.02
N GLU A 377 -33.47 -4.90 -0.16
CA GLU A 377 -34.44 -5.04 -1.24
C GLU A 377 -33.81 -4.90 -2.62
N ALA A 378 -32.90 -3.94 -2.80
CA ALA A 378 -32.17 -3.76 -4.05
C ALA A 378 -31.33 -5.01 -4.38
N TYR A 379 -30.62 -5.55 -3.39
CA TYR A 379 -29.85 -6.79 -3.53
C TYR A 379 -30.74 -7.98 -3.92
N GLU A 380 -31.88 -8.16 -3.26
CA GLU A 380 -32.83 -9.23 -3.59
C GLU A 380 -33.41 -9.08 -5.00
N LYS A 381 -33.75 -7.86 -5.41
CA LYS A 381 -34.23 -7.56 -6.77
C LYS A 381 -33.18 -7.96 -7.80
N ASP A 382 -31.91 -7.64 -7.57
CA ASP A 382 -30.82 -7.99 -8.48
C ASP A 382 -30.53 -9.50 -8.49
N LEU A 383 -30.60 -10.17 -7.35
CA LEU A 383 -30.48 -11.63 -7.26
C LEU A 383 -31.61 -12.33 -8.03
N LYS A 384 -32.86 -11.84 -7.94
CA LYS A 384 -33.99 -12.35 -8.72
C LYS A 384 -33.76 -12.19 -10.23
N LYS A 385 -33.25 -11.03 -10.67
CA LYS A 385 -32.87 -10.80 -12.08
C LYS A 385 -31.76 -11.76 -12.53
N ASP A 386 -30.70 -11.90 -11.75
CA ASP A 386 -29.59 -12.81 -12.07
C ASP A 386 -30.05 -14.26 -12.17
N ARG A 387 -30.96 -14.72 -11.30
CA ARG A 387 -31.59 -16.05 -11.40
C ARG A 387 -32.40 -16.21 -12.70
N GLN A 388 -33.20 -15.22 -13.06
CA GLN A 388 -33.97 -15.25 -14.33
C GLN A 388 -33.05 -15.29 -15.54
N ILE A 389 -31.98 -14.48 -15.54
CA ILE A 389 -30.97 -14.46 -16.61
C ILE A 389 -30.25 -15.81 -16.69
N THR A 390 -29.88 -16.41 -15.55
CA THR A 390 -29.24 -17.72 -15.49
C THR A 390 -30.13 -18.80 -16.13
N ARG A 391 -31.43 -18.80 -15.82
CA ARG A 391 -32.38 -19.74 -16.44
C ARG A 391 -32.46 -19.56 -17.96
N LYS A 392 -32.46 -18.32 -18.45
CA LYS A 392 -32.42 -18.04 -19.90
C LYS A 392 -31.11 -18.54 -20.53
N MET A 393 -29.97 -18.26 -19.89
CA MET A 393 -28.66 -18.75 -20.34
C MET A 393 -28.59 -20.27 -20.38
N GLN A 394 -29.14 -20.95 -19.38
CA GLN A 394 -29.19 -22.41 -19.32
C GLN A 394 -30.02 -22.98 -20.48
N ARG A 395 -31.23 -22.43 -20.73
CA ARG A 395 -32.06 -22.83 -21.88
C ARG A 395 -31.32 -22.72 -23.21
N ILE A 396 -30.58 -21.62 -23.42
CA ILE A 396 -29.77 -21.44 -24.63
C ILE A 396 -28.69 -22.53 -24.75
N VAL A 397 -28.00 -22.83 -23.65
CA VAL A 397 -26.98 -23.88 -23.62
C VAL A 397 -27.59 -25.25 -23.93
N ASP A 398 -28.76 -25.56 -23.38
CA ASP A 398 -29.45 -26.83 -23.60
C ASP A 398 -29.89 -26.96 -25.07
N MET A 399 -30.53 -25.93 -25.64
CA MET A 399 -30.93 -25.91 -27.06
C MET A 399 -29.73 -26.01 -28.02
N GLU A 400 -28.64 -25.29 -27.76
CA GLU A 400 -27.39 -25.40 -28.54
C GLU A 400 -26.78 -26.81 -28.44
N THR A 401 -26.92 -27.45 -27.28
CA THR A 401 -26.45 -28.84 -27.06
C THR A 401 -27.25 -29.81 -27.90
N GLU A 402 -28.59 -29.70 -27.89
CA GLU A 402 -29.47 -30.56 -28.69
C GLU A 402 -29.21 -30.40 -30.19
N LEU A 403 -29.04 -29.17 -30.68
CA LEU A 403 -28.73 -28.92 -32.08
C LEU A 403 -27.36 -29.48 -32.47
N ALA A 404 -26.34 -29.32 -31.63
CA ALA A 404 -25.02 -29.89 -31.87
C ALA A 404 -25.06 -31.44 -31.89
N LEU A 405 -25.90 -32.08 -31.06
CA LEU A 405 -26.10 -33.53 -31.11
C LEU A 405 -26.80 -33.98 -32.39
N LYS A 406 -27.81 -33.24 -32.87
CA LYS A 406 -28.46 -33.50 -34.17
C LYS A 406 -27.50 -33.35 -35.35
N GLU A 407 -26.53 -32.45 -35.24
CA GLU A 407 -25.44 -32.28 -36.21
C GLU A 407 -24.33 -33.36 -36.07
N GLY A 408 -24.52 -34.37 -35.21
CA GLY A 408 -23.57 -35.48 -35.02
C GLY A 408 -22.32 -35.13 -34.21
N GLN A 409 -22.29 -34.01 -33.48
CA GLN A 409 -21.12 -33.57 -32.72
C GLN A 409 -21.11 -34.15 -31.31
N THR A 410 -19.96 -34.67 -30.87
CA THR A 410 -19.75 -35.07 -29.47
C THR A 410 -19.42 -33.87 -28.60
N ILE A 411 -20.13 -33.68 -27.50
CA ILE A 411 -19.97 -32.53 -26.60
C ILE A 411 -19.25 -32.99 -25.33
N ILE A 412 -18.12 -32.35 -25.03
CA ILE A 412 -17.34 -32.59 -23.82
C ILE A 412 -17.53 -31.43 -22.85
N ARG A 413 -18.09 -31.71 -21.67
CA ARG A 413 -18.17 -30.76 -20.55
C ARG A 413 -16.95 -30.95 -19.64
N GLY A 414 -16.32 -29.84 -19.23
CA GLY A 414 -15.12 -29.85 -18.39
C GLY A 414 -13.82 -29.61 -19.17
N ARG A 415 -12.69 -30.05 -18.62
CA ARG A 415 -11.38 -29.89 -19.30
C ARG A 415 -11.20 -31.01 -20.32
N ARG A 416 -10.64 -30.73 -21.49
CA ARG A 416 -10.42 -31.74 -22.56
C ARG A 416 -9.64 -32.96 -22.09
N ARG A 417 -8.68 -32.79 -21.16
CA ARG A 417 -7.89 -33.89 -20.57
C ARG A 417 -8.59 -34.63 -19.43
N HIS A 418 -9.58 -34.00 -18.79
CA HIS A 418 -10.30 -34.53 -17.63
C HIS A 418 -11.78 -34.14 -17.79
N PRO A 419 -12.50 -34.83 -18.69
CA PRO A 419 -13.89 -34.51 -18.99
C PRO A 419 -14.77 -34.87 -17.79
N ILE A 420 -15.67 -33.96 -17.41
CA ILE A 420 -16.66 -34.20 -16.36
C ILE A 420 -17.81 -35.02 -16.94
N ARG A 421 -18.22 -34.71 -18.17
CA ARG A 421 -19.30 -35.42 -18.87
C ARG A 421 -19.04 -35.38 -20.37
N VAL A 422 -19.23 -36.51 -21.05
CA VAL A 422 -19.14 -36.62 -22.51
C VAL A 422 -20.52 -37.04 -23.01
N ILE A 423 -21.11 -36.23 -23.88
CA ILE A 423 -22.41 -36.48 -24.49
C ILE A 423 -22.14 -36.79 -25.97
N LYS A 424 -22.53 -37.98 -26.40
CA LYS A 424 -22.38 -38.45 -27.79
C LYS A 424 -23.73 -38.36 -28.50
N PRO A 425 -23.75 -38.15 -29.83
CA PRO A 425 -24.99 -38.24 -30.60
C PRO A 425 -25.55 -39.66 -30.50
N GLU A 426 -26.88 -39.78 -30.53
CA GLU A 426 -27.55 -41.08 -30.68
C GLU A 426 -27.19 -41.65 -32.07
N SER A 427 -26.81 -42.92 -32.09
CA SER A 427 -26.24 -43.60 -33.27
C SER A 427 -27.30 -43.97 -34.29
#